data_AF-A0A1Q7I6Q3-F1
#
_entry.id   AF-A0A1Q7I6Q3-F1
#
_cell.length_a   1.000
_cell.length_b   1.000
_cell.length_c   1.000
_cell.angle_alpha   90.00
_cell.angle_beta   90.00
_cell.angle_gamma   90.00
#
_symmetry.space_group_name_H-M   'P 1'
#
loop_
_entity.id
_entity.type
_entity.pdbx_description
1 polymer ?
#
loop_
_entity_poly.entity_id
_entity_poly.type
_entity_poly.pdbx_seq_one_letter_code
_entity_poly.pdbx_strand_id
1 'polypeptide(L)'
;MLSIQWRRFSQRIAPLARGIPLLRLQWITLTWIIFMTGLNLAITVPLLENFLADHAPGSREQHIQQLLSMIPPDASVSAGSNLNPHVSERQRLAVFPSISDPSHDTPDTVQYIIVDLNAVFPEDRVATDNEINHLLRSGQYIELARAEGVVLLVRHST
;
A
#
# COMPACT_ATOMS: atom_id res chain seq x y z
N MET A 1 -17.39 -47.11 -15.97
CA MET A 1 -17.37 -45.95 -16.91
C MET A 1 -15.95 -45.41 -17.15
N LEU A 2 -15.13 -45.22 -16.11
CA LEU A 2 -13.73 -44.77 -16.19
C LEU A 2 -12.84 -45.60 -17.16
N SER A 3 -13.02 -46.92 -17.18
CA SER A 3 -12.20 -47.86 -17.98
C SER A 3 -12.38 -47.73 -19.49
N ILE A 4 -13.58 -47.36 -19.95
CA ILE A 4 -13.91 -47.24 -21.38
C ILE A 4 -13.35 -45.91 -21.92
N GLN A 5 -13.46 -44.83 -21.15
CA GLN A 5 -12.90 -43.53 -21.51
C GLN A 5 -11.36 -43.57 -21.57
N TRP A 6 -10.73 -44.23 -20.59
CA TRP A 6 -9.28 -44.45 -20.60
C TRP A 6 -8.80 -45.25 -21.80
N ARG A 7 -9.51 -46.33 -22.16
CA ARG A 7 -9.16 -47.18 -23.30
C ARG A 7 -9.32 -46.45 -24.64
N ARG A 8 -10.33 -45.59 -24.79
CA ARG A 8 -10.51 -44.74 -25.98
C ARG A 8 -9.42 -43.67 -26.09
N PHE A 9 -9.03 -43.07 -24.98
CA PHE A 9 -7.94 -42.10 -24.93
C PHE A 9 -6.60 -42.75 -25.31
N SER A 10 -6.27 -43.91 -24.71
CA SER A 10 -5.01 -44.61 -24.99
C SER A 10 -4.89 -45.05 -26.45
N GLN A 11 -5.99 -45.52 -27.06
CA GLN A 11 -6.02 -45.87 -28.49
C GLN A 11 -5.75 -44.67 -29.41
N ARG A 12 -6.19 -43.46 -29.02
CA ARG A 12 -5.95 -42.22 -29.78
C ARG A 12 -4.53 -41.69 -29.62
N ILE A 13 -3.93 -41.84 -28.43
CA ILE A 13 -2.57 -41.38 -28.13
C ILE A 13 -1.49 -42.34 -28.63
N ALA A 14 -1.77 -43.65 -28.65
CA ALA A 14 -0.83 -44.70 -29.07
C ALA A 14 -0.12 -44.45 -30.43
N PRO A 15 -0.80 -44.02 -31.51
CA PRO A 15 -0.10 -43.70 -32.77
C PRO A 15 0.80 -42.47 -32.64
N LEU A 16 0.38 -41.45 -31.88
CA LEU A 16 1.16 -40.24 -31.62
C LEU A 16 2.44 -40.54 -30.82
N ALA A 17 2.31 -41.36 -29.78
CA ALA A 17 3.40 -41.75 -28.90
C ALA A 17 4.45 -42.62 -29.59
N ARG A 18 4.07 -43.39 -30.63
CA ARG A 18 5.04 -44.16 -31.44
C ARG A 18 5.79 -43.28 -32.44
N GLY A 19 5.20 -42.18 -32.91
CA GLY A 19 5.79 -41.30 -33.91
C GLY A 19 6.74 -40.24 -33.35
N ILE A 20 6.64 -39.93 -32.05
CA ILE A 20 7.42 -38.86 -31.42
C ILE A 20 8.42 -39.48 -30.42
N PRO A 21 9.74 -39.36 -30.65
CA PRO A 21 10.73 -39.83 -29.69
C PRO A 21 10.64 -39.01 -28.39
N LEU A 22 10.78 -39.68 -27.24
CA LEU A 22 10.68 -39.07 -25.91
C LEU A 22 11.56 -37.83 -25.75
N LEU A 23 12.77 -37.86 -26.33
CA LEU A 23 13.71 -36.74 -26.29
C LEU A 23 13.15 -35.47 -26.96
N ARG A 24 12.42 -35.58 -28.07
CA ARG A 24 11.80 -34.43 -28.73
C ARG A 24 10.68 -33.84 -27.87
N LEU A 25 9.87 -34.71 -27.25
CA LEU A 25 8.81 -34.27 -26.35
C LEU A 25 9.39 -33.53 -25.14
N GLN A 26 10.49 -34.05 -24.56
CA GLN A 26 11.19 -33.39 -23.46
C GLN A 26 11.67 -31.99 -23.83
N TRP A 27 12.29 -31.81 -24.99
CA TRP A 27 12.73 -30.49 -25.46
C TRP A 27 11.58 -29.53 -25.72
N ILE A 28 10.48 -30.02 -26.31
CA ILE A 28 9.26 -29.22 -26.53
C ILE A 28 8.71 -28.74 -25.19
N THR A 29 8.58 -29.63 -24.21
CA THR A 29 8.08 -29.29 -22.88
C THR A 29 9.00 -28.32 -22.15
N LEU A 30 10.32 -28.54 -22.17
CA LEU A 30 11.28 -27.63 -21.55
C LEU A 30 11.24 -26.24 -22.20
N THR A 31 11.19 -26.18 -23.53
CA THR A 31 11.08 -24.91 -24.26
C THR A 31 9.78 -24.20 -23.90
N TRP A 32 8.67 -24.94 -23.81
CA TRP A 32 7.39 -24.39 -23.40
C TRP A 32 7.41 -23.85 -21.97
N ILE A 33 8.03 -24.58 -21.02
CA ILE A 33 8.18 -24.12 -19.63
C ILE A 33 9.01 -22.84 -19.59
N ILE A 34 10.20 -22.83 -20.21
CA ILE A 34 11.07 -21.64 -20.22
C ILE A 34 10.35 -20.44 -20.83
N PHE A 35 9.64 -20.65 -21.94
CA PHE A 35 8.86 -19.61 -22.58
C PHE A 35 7.73 -19.09 -21.68
N MET A 36 6.98 -19.98 -21.04
CA MET A 36 5.90 -19.59 -20.11
C MET A 36 6.44 -18.88 -18.88
N THR A 37 7.57 -19.31 -18.32
CA THR A 37 8.26 -18.62 -17.22
C THR A 37 8.73 -17.23 -17.65
N GLY A 38 9.32 -17.10 -18.84
CA GLY A 38 9.74 -15.81 -19.38
C GLY A 38 8.56 -14.86 -19.61
N LEU A 39 7.46 -15.36 -20.19
CA LEU A 39 6.23 -14.58 -20.36
C LEU A 39 5.62 -14.16 -19.02
N ASN A 40 5.55 -15.09 -18.07
CA ASN A 40 5.05 -14.80 -16.73
C ASN A 40 5.89 -13.70 -16.07
N LEU A 41 7.21 -13.82 -16.13
CA LEU A 41 8.12 -12.80 -15.61
C LEU A 41 7.93 -11.46 -16.32
N ALA A 42 7.88 -11.41 -17.65
CA ALA A 42 7.70 -10.17 -18.40
C ALA A 42 6.37 -9.45 -18.06
N ILE A 43 5.30 -10.21 -17.77
CA ILE A 43 4.02 -9.65 -17.33
C ILE A 43 4.10 -9.17 -15.87
N THR A 44 4.86 -9.85 -15.01
CA THR A 44 4.95 -9.53 -13.57
C THR A 44 6.01 -8.47 -13.24
N VAL A 45 7.07 -8.31 -14.04
CA VAL A 45 8.13 -7.30 -13.86
C VAL A 45 7.59 -5.89 -13.57
N PRO A 46 6.64 -5.31 -14.35
CA PRO A 46 6.16 -3.96 -14.06
C PRO A 46 5.43 -3.86 -12.70
N LEU A 47 4.82 -4.95 -12.23
CA LEU A 47 4.24 -5.01 -10.89
C LEU A 47 5.35 -5.07 -9.83
N LEU A 48 6.39 -5.85 -10.08
CA LEU A 48 7.54 -6.01 -9.19
C LEU A 48 8.36 -4.72 -9.04
N GLU A 49 8.55 -3.97 -10.13
CA GLU A 49 9.24 -2.67 -10.13
C GLU A 49 8.57 -1.67 -9.18
N ASN A 50 7.23 -1.67 -9.08
CA ASN A 50 6.50 -0.84 -8.12
C ASN A 50 6.65 -1.29 -6.65
N PHE A 51 7.24 -2.46 -6.37
CA PHE A 51 7.56 -2.92 -5.01
C PHE A 51 9.03 -2.72 -4.66
N LEU A 52 9.91 -2.43 -5.63
CA LEU A 52 11.32 -2.19 -5.39
C LEU A 52 11.54 -0.78 -4.88
N ALA A 53 12.32 -0.60 -3.82
CA ALA A 53 12.55 0.70 -3.18
C ALA A 53 13.08 1.82 -4.10
N ASP A 54 13.60 1.47 -5.28
CA ASP A 54 14.15 2.40 -6.27
C ASP A 54 13.09 3.00 -7.23
N HIS A 55 11.81 2.68 -7.05
CA HIS A 55 10.74 3.29 -7.83
C HIS A 55 10.68 4.81 -7.57
N ALA A 56 10.64 5.61 -8.65
CA ALA A 56 10.36 7.04 -8.51
C ALA A 56 8.98 7.23 -7.87
N PRO A 57 8.83 8.13 -6.88
CA PRO A 57 7.55 8.36 -6.23
C PRO A 57 6.53 8.78 -7.29
N GLY A 58 5.36 8.12 -7.29
CA GLY A 58 4.24 8.51 -8.13
C GLY A 58 3.69 9.87 -7.72
N SER A 59 2.73 10.39 -8.50
CA SER A 59 2.13 11.69 -8.23
C SER A 59 1.51 11.77 -6.83
N ARG A 60 0.93 10.67 -6.34
CA ARG A 60 0.35 10.59 -5.00
C ARG A 60 1.43 10.70 -3.92
N GLU A 61 2.50 9.92 -4.03
CA GLU A 61 3.61 9.93 -3.08
C GLU A 61 4.27 11.31 -3.03
N GLN A 62 4.43 11.97 -4.19
CA GLN A 62 4.95 13.34 -4.27
C GLN A 62 4.07 14.35 -3.53
N HIS A 63 2.74 14.29 -3.70
CA HIS A 63 1.82 15.16 -2.96
C HIS A 63 1.85 14.88 -1.45
N ILE A 64 1.93 13.62 -1.03
CA ILE A 64 2.08 13.26 0.40
C ILE A 64 3.39 13.84 0.94
N GLN A 65 4.49 13.71 0.20
CA GLN A 65 5.78 14.25 0.61
C GLN A 65 5.77 15.78 0.66
N GLN A 66 5.04 16.44 -0.24
CA GLN A 66 4.82 17.87 -0.20
C GLN A 66 4.08 18.29 1.08
N LEU A 67 3.00 17.58 1.47
CA LEU A 67 2.30 17.82 2.73
C LEU A 67 3.22 17.61 3.95
N LEU A 68 4.01 16.53 3.96
CA LEU A 68 4.96 16.23 5.03
C LEU A 68 6.04 17.31 5.16
N SER A 69 6.47 17.92 4.05
CA SER A 69 7.47 19.00 4.05
C SER A 69 6.97 20.31 4.65
N MET A 70 5.64 20.48 4.77
CA MET A 70 5.03 21.65 5.44
C MET A 70 5.11 21.54 6.97
N ILE A 71 5.35 20.34 7.51
CA ILE A 71 5.43 20.09 8.95
C ILE A 71 6.87 20.32 9.41
N PRO A 72 7.14 21.28 10.32
CA PRO A 72 8.46 21.50 10.87
C PRO A 72 9.05 20.23 11.50
N PRO A 73 10.38 20.02 11.45
CA PRO A 73 11.03 18.81 11.95
C PRO A 73 10.94 18.64 13.48
N ASP A 74 10.78 19.73 14.21
CA ASP A 74 10.67 19.81 15.67
C ASP A 74 9.22 19.88 16.17
N ALA A 75 8.24 19.95 15.27
CA ALA A 75 6.83 20.02 15.64
C ALA A 75 6.30 18.66 16.14
N SER A 76 5.38 18.72 17.12
CA SER A 76 4.63 17.54 17.56
C SER A 76 3.53 17.20 16.56
N VAL A 77 3.46 15.92 16.18
CA VAL A 77 2.55 15.44 15.14
C VAL A 77 1.71 14.29 15.66
N SER A 78 0.41 14.30 15.35
CA SER A 78 -0.42 13.10 15.38
C SER A 78 -0.64 12.62 13.95
N ALA A 79 -0.19 11.41 13.63
CA ALA A 79 -0.31 10.86 12.28
C ALA A 79 -1.19 9.61 12.26
N GLY A 80 -1.88 9.42 11.13
CA GLY A 80 -2.56 8.15 10.82
C GLY A 80 -1.54 7.01 10.74
N SER A 81 -1.98 5.78 11.03
CA SER A 81 -1.13 4.58 11.08
C SER A 81 -0.24 4.39 9.85
N ASN A 82 -0.76 4.66 8.65
CA ASN A 82 -0.03 4.58 7.39
C ASN A 82 1.08 5.64 7.25
N LEU A 83 0.91 6.82 7.88
CA LEU A 83 1.84 7.94 7.77
C LEU A 83 2.86 8.00 8.92
N ASN A 84 2.61 7.30 10.03
CA ASN A 84 3.50 7.25 11.20
C ASN A 84 4.97 6.94 10.86
N PRO A 85 5.30 5.96 10.00
CA PRO A 85 6.69 5.70 9.65
C PRO A 85 7.41 6.91 9.04
N HIS A 86 6.69 7.72 8.25
CA HIS A 86 7.21 8.92 7.59
C HIS A 86 7.42 10.11 8.52
N VAL A 87 6.89 10.04 9.73
CA VAL A 87 7.04 11.09 10.76
C VAL A 87 7.74 10.59 12.02
N SER A 88 8.24 9.36 12.01
CA SER A 88 8.89 8.68 13.13
C SER A 88 10.19 9.32 13.61
N GLU A 89 10.86 10.08 12.74
CA GLU A 89 12.06 10.84 13.09
C GLU A 89 11.77 12.09 13.94
N ARG A 90 10.50 12.47 14.12
CA ARG A 90 10.10 13.62 14.93
C ARG A 90 10.19 13.29 16.41
N GLN A 91 10.65 14.26 17.20
CA GLN A 91 10.85 14.10 18.64
C GLN A 91 9.56 13.79 19.40
N ARG A 92 8.40 14.21 18.87
CA ARG A 92 7.08 14.07 19.51
C ARG A 92 6.05 13.55 18.51
N LEU A 93 5.64 12.31 18.69
CA LEU A 93 4.73 11.61 17.80
C LEU A 93 3.59 10.95 18.58
N ALA A 94 2.36 11.19 18.15
CA ALA A 94 1.16 10.49 18.58
C ALA A 94 0.53 9.74 17.40
N VAL A 95 -0.26 8.71 17.71
CA VAL A 95 -1.06 7.98 16.72
C VAL A 95 -2.47 8.53 16.73
N PHE A 96 -2.95 9.03 15.59
CA PHE A 96 -4.31 9.53 15.44
C PHE A 96 -5.32 8.40 15.74
N PRO A 97 -6.41 8.63 16.51
CA PRO A 97 -6.98 9.93 16.91
C PRO A 97 -6.40 10.57 18.18
N SER A 98 -5.35 10.02 18.78
CA SER A 98 -4.72 10.66 19.94
C SER A 98 -4.07 11.99 19.55
N ILE A 99 -4.48 13.08 20.18
CA ILE A 99 -3.92 14.42 20.00
C ILE A 99 -3.00 14.85 21.15
N SER A 100 -2.75 13.97 22.11
CA SER A 100 -1.84 14.21 23.23
C SER A 100 -0.58 13.36 23.05
N ASP A 101 0.58 13.95 23.34
CA ASP A 101 1.83 13.18 23.42
C ASP A 101 1.83 12.35 24.72
N PRO A 102 1.84 11.01 24.64
CA PRO A 102 1.85 10.14 25.82
C PRO A 102 3.18 10.18 26.59
N SER A 103 4.21 10.83 26.04
CA SER A 103 5.60 10.74 26.52
C SER A 103 5.95 11.76 27.62
N HIS A 104 5.02 12.63 28.03
CA HIS A 104 5.26 13.70 29.01
C HIS A 104 4.27 13.67 30.19
N ASP A 105 4.76 14.04 31.38
CA ASP A 105 4.00 14.22 32.65
C ASP A 105 2.88 15.28 32.56
N THR A 106 2.87 16.05 31.46
CA THR A 106 1.83 17.01 31.09
C THR A 106 1.45 16.75 29.63
N PRO A 107 0.19 16.39 29.33
CA PRO A 107 -0.24 16.08 27.97
C PRO A 107 -0.26 17.36 27.13
N ASP A 108 0.83 17.64 26.44
CA ASP A 108 0.86 18.68 25.42
C ASP A 108 0.09 18.21 24.19
N THR A 109 -0.86 19.03 23.77
CA THR A 109 -1.61 18.81 22.53
C THR A 109 -0.68 18.97 21.34
N VAL A 110 -0.75 18.04 20.38
CA VAL A 110 0.08 18.06 19.17
C VAL A 110 -0.14 19.35 18.36
N GLN A 111 0.89 19.79 17.64
CA GLN A 111 0.82 20.99 16.81
C GLN A 111 0.21 20.70 15.43
N TYR A 112 0.46 19.51 14.88
CA TYR A 112 -0.01 19.12 13.56
C TYR A 112 -0.70 17.77 13.60
N ILE A 113 -1.68 17.60 12.71
CA ILE A 113 -2.35 16.31 12.49
C ILE A 113 -2.28 16.00 10.99
N ILE A 114 -1.83 14.80 10.63
CA ILE A 114 -1.82 14.36 9.23
C ILE A 114 -2.47 12.98 9.09
N VAL A 115 -3.50 12.87 8.25
CA VAL A 115 -4.29 11.63 8.09
C VAL A 115 -4.54 11.36 6.61
N ASP A 116 -4.25 10.14 6.18
CA ASP A 116 -4.59 9.63 4.85
C ASP A 116 -5.94 8.90 4.89
N LEU A 117 -7.01 9.59 4.48
CA LEU A 117 -8.39 9.08 4.53
C LEU A 117 -8.62 7.86 3.61
N ASN A 118 -7.77 7.69 2.59
CA ASN A 118 -7.86 6.56 1.68
C ASN A 118 -7.29 5.27 2.31
N ALA A 119 -6.33 5.41 3.22
CA ALA A 119 -5.69 4.30 3.93
C ALA A 119 -6.41 3.91 5.23
N VAL A 120 -7.41 4.68 5.68
CA VAL A 120 -8.27 4.30 6.81
C VAL A 120 -9.14 3.12 6.42
N PHE A 121 -9.18 2.10 7.30
CA PHE A 121 -10.02 0.93 7.13
C PHE A 121 -11.50 1.34 6.95
N PRO A 122 -12.24 0.74 6.01
CA PRO A 122 -13.62 1.15 5.70
C PRO A 122 -14.55 1.28 6.91
N GLU A 123 -14.39 0.40 7.90
CA GLU A 123 -15.13 0.40 9.18
C GLU A 123 -14.85 1.63 10.06
N ASP A 124 -13.64 2.21 9.99
CA ASP A 124 -13.20 3.32 10.83
C ASP A 124 -13.32 4.69 10.15
N ARG A 125 -13.65 4.72 8.85
CA ARG A 125 -13.73 5.97 8.06
C ARG A 125 -14.69 6.98 8.65
N VAL A 126 -15.89 6.53 9.02
CA VAL A 126 -16.91 7.42 9.61
C VAL A 126 -16.44 7.98 10.95
N ALA A 127 -15.80 7.17 11.78
CA ALA A 127 -15.26 7.61 13.07
C ALA A 127 -14.13 8.64 12.87
N THR A 128 -13.22 8.36 11.93
CA THR A 128 -12.10 9.25 11.58
C THR A 128 -12.57 10.59 11.03
N ASP A 129 -13.54 10.58 10.10
CA ASP A 129 -14.15 11.78 9.55
C ASP A 129 -14.87 12.59 10.63
N ASN A 130 -15.58 11.93 11.54
CA ASN A 130 -16.25 12.61 12.66
C ASN A 130 -15.25 13.30 13.59
N GLU A 131 -14.13 12.65 13.89
CA GLU A 131 -13.08 13.23 14.74
C GLU A 131 -12.44 14.46 14.06
N ILE A 132 -12.08 14.36 12.78
CA ILE A 132 -11.54 15.50 12.02
C ILE A 132 -12.55 16.65 11.99
N ASN A 133 -13.82 16.36 11.71
CA ASN A 133 -14.88 17.36 11.71
C ASN A 133 -15.08 18.00 13.08
N HIS A 134 -14.95 17.23 14.16
CA HIS A 134 -15.04 17.74 15.52
C HIS A 134 -13.88 18.69 15.84
N LEU A 135 -12.65 18.34 15.48
CA LEU A 135 -11.45 19.18 15.67
C LEU A 135 -11.53 20.50 14.90
N LEU A 136 -12.05 20.46 13.66
CA LEU A 136 -12.28 21.66 12.86
C LEU A 136 -13.41 22.52 13.42
N ARG A 137 -14.55 21.93 13.78
CA ARG A 137 -15.72 22.67 14.31
C ARG A 137 -15.48 23.27 15.68
N SER A 138 -14.68 22.61 16.51
CA SER A 138 -14.28 23.14 17.82
C SER A 138 -13.30 24.31 17.70
N GLY A 139 -12.73 24.55 16.52
CA GLY A 139 -11.74 25.59 16.28
C GLY A 139 -10.37 25.31 16.91
N GLN A 140 -10.15 24.09 17.43
CA GLN A 140 -8.85 23.68 17.99
C GLN A 140 -7.80 23.53 16.90
N TYR A 141 -8.22 23.17 15.69
CA TYR A 141 -7.38 22.99 14.52
C TYR A 141 -8.01 23.64 13.29
N ILE A 142 -7.16 24.01 12.34
CA ILE A 142 -7.55 24.48 11.02
C ILE A 142 -6.92 23.61 9.94
N GLU A 143 -7.61 23.43 8.81
CA GLU A 143 -7.05 22.73 7.66
C GLU A 143 -5.98 23.61 7.01
N LEU A 144 -4.73 23.14 7.02
CA LEU A 144 -3.60 23.82 6.39
C LEU A 144 -3.53 23.47 4.89
N ALA A 145 -3.71 22.18 4.57
CA ALA A 145 -3.66 21.68 3.20
C ALA A 145 -4.36 20.32 3.07
N ARG A 146 -4.76 19.98 1.84
CA ARG A 146 -5.34 18.69 1.48
C ARG A 146 -4.94 18.30 0.06
N ALA A 147 -4.51 17.06 -0.12
CA ALA A 147 -4.19 16.49 -1.43
C ALA A 147 -4.41 14.98 -1.43
N GLU A 148 -4.98 14.43 -2.50
CA GLU A 148 -5.08 12.96 -2.72
C GLU A 148 -5.73 12.17 -1.55
N GLY A 149 -6.71 12.79 -0.87
CA GLY A 149 -7.37 12.20 0.30
C GLY A 149 -6.56 12.27 1.59
N VAL A 150 -5.41 12.93 1.59
CA VAL A 150 -4.63 13.24 2.79
C VAL A 150 -4.97 14.64 3.26
N VAL A 151 -5.28 14.77 4.55
CA VAL A 151 -5.57 16.05 5.21
C VAL A 151 -4.44 16.39 6.18
N LEU A 152 -4.00 17.65 6.13
CA LEU A 152 -3.04 18.24 7.05
C LEU A 152 -3.73 19.35 7.85
N LEU A 153 -3.77 19.21 9.16
CA LEU A 153 -4.30 20.19 10.09
C LEU A 153 -3.16 20.79 10.92
N VAL A 154 -3.32 22.06 11.27
CA VAL A 154 -2.45 22.76 12.22
C VAL A 154 -3.27 23.29 13.37
N ARG A 155 -2.71 23.21 14.58
CA ARG A 155 -3.34 23.72 15.79
C ARG A 155 -3.55 25.23 15.66
N HIS A 156 -4.75 25.69 16.01
CA HIS A 156 -5.05 27.10 16.02
C HIS A 156 -4.39 27.75 17.25
N SER A 157 -3.28 28.46 17.03
CA SER A 157 -2.66 29.29 18.07
C SER A 157 -3.56 30.48 18.36
N THR A 158 -4.18 30.52 19.54
CA THR A 158 -4.74 31.75 20.11
C THR A 158 -3.65 32.74 20.46
#